data_AF-A0A382D4B4-F1
#
_entry.id   AF-A0A382D4B4-F1
#
_cell.length_a   1.000
_cell.length_b   1.000
_cell.length_c   1.000
_cell.angle_alpha   90.00
_cell.angle_beta   90.00
_cell.angle_gamma   90.00
#
_symmetry.space_group_name_H-M   'P 1'
#
loop_
_entity.id
_entity.type
_entity.pdbx_description
1 polymer ?
#
loop_
_entity_poly.entity_id
_entity_poly.type
_entity_poly.pdbx_seq_one_letter_code
_entity_poly.pdbx_strand_id
1 'polypeptide(L)' 'SREASMAKLFATEQAQRVIDQALQLHGGQGVRSGCKVEELYRDIRAMRVYEGASEVQKIIIARQTLGS' A
#
# COMPACT_ATOMS: atom_id res chain seq x y z
N SER A 1 -1.91 4.91 17.44
CA SER A 1 -0.68 4.61 18.20
C SER A 1 0.45 4.30 17.22
N ARG A 2 1.69 4.16 17.71
CA ARG A 2 2.86 3.88 16.86
C ARG A 2 2.69 2.58 16.10
N GLU A 3 2.17 1.59 16.81
CA GLU A 3 1.89 0.24 16.35
C GLU A 3 0.85 0.25 15.22
N ALA A 4 -0.21 1.05 15.36
CA ALA A 4 -1.23 1.19 14.31
C ALA A 4 -0.66 1.81 13.03
N SER A 5 0.17 2.86 13.15
CA SER A 5 0.85 3.47 12.00
C SER A 5 1.85 2.51 11.34
N MET A 6 2.60 1.74 12.14
CA MET A 6 3.49 0.68 11.63
C MET A 6 2.71 -0.41 10.90
N ALA A 7 1.60 -0.88 11.48
CA ALA A 7 0.77 -1.93 10.90
C ALA A 7 0.15 -1.48 9.58
N LYS A 8 -0.40 -0.26 9.53
CA LYS A 8 -0.98 0.30 8.30
C LYS A 8 0.08 0.43 7.21
N LEU A 9 1.22 1.05 7.52
CA LEU A 9 2.32 1.22 6.55
C LEU A 9 2.81 -0.13 6.02
N PHE A 10 3.00 -1.10 6.90
CA PHE A 10 3.44 -2.44 6.50
C PHE A 10 2.41 -3.11 5.59
N ALA A 11 1.14 -3.16 6.02
CA ALA A 11 0.09 -3.85 5.29
C ALA A 11 -0.11 -3.27 3.88
N THR A 12 -0.13 -1.94 3.73
CA THR A 12 -0.34 -1.30 2.43
C THR A 12 0.87 -1.44 1.50
N GLU A 13 2.09 -1.36 2.01
CA GLU A 13 3.31 -1.59 1.22
C GLU A 13 3.44 -3.06 0.78
N GLN A 14 3.08 -4.02 1.64
CA GLN A 14 3.07 -5.44 1.25
C GLN A 14 1.97 -5.74 0.24
N ALA A 15 0.76 -5.21 0.42
CA ALA A 15 -0.33 -5.37 -0.54
C ALA A 15 0.09 -4.86 -1.93
N GLN A 16 0.74 -3.69 -2.00
CA GLN A 16 1.26 -3.14 -3.25
C GLN A 16 2.28 -4.09 -3.90
N ARG A 17 3.26 -4.59 -3.14
CA ARG A 17 4.26 -5.52 -3.69
C ARG A 17 3.63 -6.77 -4.29
N VAL A 18 2.67 -7.37 -3.58
CA VAL A 18 1.98 -8.59 -4.03
C VAL A 18 1.19 -8.34 -5.30
N ILE A 19 0.42 -7.24 -5.37
CA ILE A 19 -0.38 -6.96 -6.56
C ILE A 19 0.48 -6.56 -7.75
N ASP A 20 1.60 -5.88 -7.54
CA ASP A 20 2.57 -5.56 -8.60
C ASP A 20 3.15 -6.84 -9.20
N GLN A 21 3.50 -7.82 -8.36
CA GLN A 21 3.97 -9.13 -8.81
C GLN A 21 2.88 -9.89 -9.57
N ALA A 22 1.65 -9.88 -9.08
CA ALA A 22 0.53 -10.52 -9.78
C ALA A 22 0.29 -9.87 -11.15
N LEU A 23 0.33 -8.54 -11.24
CA LEU A 23 0.21 -7.80 -12.49
C LEU A 23 1.32 -8.21 -13.47
N GLN A 24 2.57 -8.27 -13.01
CA GLN A 24 3.70 -8.70 -13.83
C GLN A 24 3.55 -10.14 -14.33
N LEU A 25 3.09 -11.07 -13.49
CA LEU A 25 2.85 -12.47 -13.86
C LEU A 25 1.76 -12.62 -14.93
N HIS A 26 0.73 -11.78 -14.89
CA HIS A 26 -0.37 -11.79 -15.86
C HIS A 26 -0.05 -11.01 -17.14
N GLY A 27 1.08 -10.28 -17.19
CA GLY A 27 1.51 -9.50 -18.35
C GLY A 27 0.45 -8.51 -18.82
N GLY A 28 0.26 -8.40 -20.15
CA GLY A 28 -0.72 -7.48 -20.74
C GLY A 28 -2.17 -7.73 -20.29
N GLN A 29 -2.52 -8.96 -19.91
CA GLN A 29 -3.86 -9.27 -19.39
C GLN A 29 -4.05 -8.74 -17.96
N GLY A 30 -2.96 -8.60 -17.18
CA GLY A 30 -2.99 -8.08 -15.82
C GLY A 30 -3.34 -6.58 -15.71
N VAL A 31 -3.14 -5.83 -16.79
CA VAL A 31 -3.49 -4.40 -16.90
C VAL A 31 -4.76 -4.14 -17.71
N ARG A 32 -5.39 -5.19 -18.24
CA ARG A 32 -6.58 -5.07 -19.06
C ARG A 32 -7.79 -4.74 -18.19
N SER A 33 -8.43 -3.62 -18.48
CA SER A 33 -9.64 -3.18 -17.77
C SER A 33 -10.70 -4.28 -17.70
N GLY A 34 -11.31 -4.42 -16.52
CA GLY A 34 -12.32 -5.43 -16.23
C GLY A 34 -11.76 -6.77 -15.76
N CYS A 35 -10.43 -6.93 -15.67
CA CYS A 35 -9.84 -8.09 -15.00
C CYS A 35 -9.65 -7.82 -13.50
N LYS A 36 -9.72 -8.89 -12.69
CA LYS A 36 -9.63 -8.76 -11.23
C LYS A 36 -8.28 -8.21 -10.76
N VAL A 37 -7.18 -8.54 -11.46
CA VAL A 37 -5.83 -8.07 -11.12
C VAL A 37 -5.72 -6.55 -11.30
N GLU A 38 -6.27 -6.01 -12.38
CA GLU A 38 -6.31 -4.57 -12.65
C GLU A 38 -7.17 -3.82 -11.62
N GLU A 39 -8.34 -4.36 -11.29
CA GLU A 39 -9.25 -3.81 -10.28
C GLU A 39 -8.55 -3.72 -8.91
N LEU A 40 -7.96 -4.82 -8.46
CA LEU A 40 -7.24 -4.87 -7.19
C LEU A 40 -6.02 -3.95 -7.18
N TYR A 41 -5.30 -3.81 -8.30
CA TYR A 41 -4.17 -2.89 -8.40
C TYR A 41 -4.61 -1.44 -8.16
N ARG A 42 -5.74 -1.01 -8.75
CA ARG A 42 -6.28 0.34 -8.51
C ARG A 42 -6.69 0.56 -7.06
N ASP A 43 -7.39 -0.40 -6.46
CA ASP A 43 -7.87 -0.29 -5.08
C ASP A 43 -6.71 -0.22 -4.08
N ILE A 44 -5.71 -1.10 -4.24
CA ILE A 44 -4.52 -1.14 -3.40
C ILE A 44 -3.69 0.14 -3.52
N ARG A 45 -3.56 0.67 -4.75
CA ARG A 45 -2.81 1.91 -4.98
C ARG A 45 -3.40 3.08 -4.18
N ALA A 46 -4.72 3.15 -4.07
CA ALA A 46 -5.40 4.22 -3.36
C ALA A 46 -5.19 4.14 -1.82
N MET A 47 -5.10 2.93 -1.26
CA MET A 47 -4.86 2.71 0.18
C MET A 47 -3.54 3.30 0.69
N ARG A 48 -2.55 3.50 -0.18
CA ARG A 48 -1.26 4.14 0.19
C ARG A 48 -1.36 5.64 0.41
N VAL A 49 -2.47 6.26 0.02
CA VAL A 49 -2.72 7.71 0.10
C VAL A 49 -3.84 8.01 1.10
N TYR A 50 -4.94 7.26 1.03
CA TYR A 50 -6.10 7.49 1.90
C TYR A 50 -5.80 7.19 3.37
N GLU A 51 -6.50 7.91 4.26
CA GLU A 51 -6.38 7.82 5.73
C GLU A 51 -4.96 8.07 6.26
N GLY A 52 -4.17 8.86 5.54
CA GLY A 52 -2.78 9.18 5.87
C GLY A 52 -1.82 8.41 4.98
N ALA A 53 -1.17 9.15 4.09
CA ALA A 53 -0.18 8.65 3.14
C ALA A 53 0.99 7.93 3.83
N SER A 54 1.69 7.09 3.08
CA SER A 54 2.80 6.28 3.59
C SER A 54 3.89 7.14 4.27
N GLU A 55 4.16 8.32 3.73
CA GLU A 55 5.09 9.32 4.25
C GLU A 55 4.61 9.89 5.60
N VAL A 56 3.30 10.15 5.72
CA VAL A 56 2.69 10.62 6.96
C VAL A 56 2.78 9.54 8.05
N GLN A 57 2.54 8.27 7.71
CA GLN A 57 2.73 7.17 8.66
C GLN A 57 4.18 7.11 9.16
N LYS A 58 5.16 7.25 8.26
CA LYS A 58 6.59 7.29 8.64
C LYS A 58 6.90 8.46 9.58
N ILE A 59 6.33 9.65 9.36
CA ILE A 59 6.51 10.81 10.24
C ILE A 59 5.92 10.54 11.64
N ILE A 60 4.72 9.97 11.71
CA ILE A 60 4.07 9.63 12.99
C ILE A 60 4.93 8.61 13.77
N ILE A 61 5.38 7.56 13.07
CA ILE A 61 6.27 6.55 13.65
C ILE A 61 7.56 7.20 14.16
N ALA A 62 8.19 8.06 13.37
CA ALA A 62 9.44 8.73 13.74
C ALA A 62 9.26 9.59 14.99
N ARG A 63 8.24 10.45 15.03
CA ARG A 63 7.93 11.31 16.19
C ARG A 63 7.75 10.48 17.47
N GLN A 64 6.96 9.41 17.39
CA GLN A 64 6.67 8.56 18.56
C GLN A 64 7.85 7.64 18.95
N THR A 65 8.77 7.35 18.03
CA THR A 65 9.99 6.57 18.31
C THR A 65 11.08 7.43 18.95
N LEU A 66 11.21 8.68 18.50
CA LEU A 66 12.24 9.60 18.97
C LEU A 66 11.85 10.33 20.28
N GLY A 67 10.64 10.09 20.80
CA GLY A 67 10.21 10.61 22.09
C GLY A 67 10.03 12.13 22.13
N SER A 68 9.59 12.74 21.02
CA SER A 68 9.20 14.15 20.98
C SER A 68 7.76 14.35 21.42
#